data_AF-A0A914DQ60-F1
#
_entry.id   AF-A0A914DQ60-F1
#
_cell.length_a   1.000
_cell.length_b   1.000
_cell.length_c   1.000
_cell.angle_alpha   90.00
_cell.angle_beta   90.00
_cell.angle_gamma   90.00
#
_symmetry.space_group_name_H-M   'P 1'
#
loop_
_entity.id
_entity.type
_entity.pdbx_description
1 polymer ?
#
loop_
_entity_poly.entity_id
_entity_poly.type
_entity_poly.pdbx_seq_one_letter_code
_entity_poly.pdbx_strand_id
1 'polypeptide(L)'
;MSKKVKISTPKPYIKPNFKLDLHANDNRGKLEVLNLLGGFLIESGFRRKICKKNNKDGVKKDVKEDEDMPSSSVQKDTSNIKLGFRSVLRSIKSSQLAVILFDESLIKPSAVTNIMALFALSSPIKMYAVPEMGKLLGLRLNMPMVSALGLSQECGAIVEKINEAFTPIGLSAKKRLSESSSVFSPPTLVTPVGKSGKKRKKKKIRDSGLLLS
;
A
#
# COMPACT_ATOMS: atom_id res chain seq x y z
N MET A 1 -16.84 30.65 45.36
CA MET A 1 -17.25 29.47 44.57
C MET A 1 -16.04 28.90 43.81
N SER A 2 -15.44 27.81 44.32
CA SER A 2 -14.24 27.20 43.71
C SER A 2 -14.63 26.30 42.53
N LYS A 3 -14.13 26.62 41.33
CA LYS A 3 -14.29 25.78 40.14
C LYS A 3 -13.51 24.47 40.34
N LYS A 4 -14.22 23.32 40.38
CA LYS A 4 -13.60 21.99 40.35
C LYS A 4 -12.82 21.83 39.04
N VAL A 5 -11.50 21.82 39.12
CA VAL A 5 -10.63 21.46 38.00
C VAL A 5 -10.72 19.94 37.84
N LYS A 6 -11.34 19.46 36.75
CA LYS A 6 -11.30 18.04 36.38
C LYS A 6 -9.86 17.69 35.99
N ILE A 7 -9.14 17.01 36.88
CA ILE A 7 -7.84 16.43 36.59
C ILE A 7 -8.09 15.13 35.81
N SER A 8 -7.84 15.16 34.50
CA SER A 8 -7.90 13.95 33.67
C SER A 8 -6.66 13.12 33.94
N THR A 9 -6.81 11.99 34.63
CA THR A 9 -5.71 11.04 34.85
C THR A 9 -5.34 10.39 33.52
N PRO A 10 -4.05 10.32 33.16
CA PRO A 10 -3.63 9.64 31.95
C PRO A 10 -3.99 8.15 32.03
N LYS A 11 -4.80 7.67 31.08
CA LYS A 11 -5.16 6.26 31.00
C LYS A 11 -4.00 5.50 30.35
N PRO A 12 -3.41 4.51 31.03
CA PRO A 12 -2.38 3.69 30.41
C PRO A 12 -2.98 2.90 29.24
N TYR A 13 -2.16 2.66 28.21
CA TYR A 13 -2.55 1.80 27.10
C TYR A 13 -1.40 0.87 26.74
N ILE A 14 -1.78 -0.26 26.17
CA ILE A 14 -0.86 -1.30 25.70
C ILE A 14 -0.46 -0.92 24.28
N LYS A 15 0.83 -0.66 24.06
CA LYS A 15 1.35 -0.41 22.71
C LYS A 15 1.87 -1.72 22.12
N PRO A 16 1.28 -2.21 21.01
CA PRO A 16 1.85 -3.34 20.31
C PRO A 16 3.18 -2.95 19.66
N ASN A 17 4.23 -3.73 19.91
CA ASN A 17 5.52 -3.58 19.24
C ASN A 17 5.68 -4.71 18.22
N PHE A 18 5.25 -4.44 16.99
CA PHE A 18 5.50 -5.30 15.84
C PHE A 18 6.51 -4.62 14.93
N LYS A 19 7.68 -5.24 14.74
CA LYS A 19 8.67 -4.81 13.76
C LYS A 19 8.70 -5.85 12.65
N LEU A 20 8.16 -5.47 11.49
CA LEU A 20 8.05 -6.34 10.32
C LEU A 20 8.83 -5.68 9.19
N ASP A 21 9.66 -6.46 8.52
CA ASP A 21 10.39 -6.01 7.35
C ASP A 21 9.45 -6.17 6.16
N LEU A 22 8.97 -5.03 5.67
CA LEU A 22 8.01 -4.98 4.57
C LEU A 22 8.70 -4.81 3.22
N HIS A 23 9.97 -4.43 3.21
CA HIS A 23 10.68 -4.04 2.01
C HIS A 23 11.53 -5.20 1.47
N ALA A 24 11.26 -5.57 0.21
CA ALA A 24 12.26 -6.21 -0.62
C ALA A 24 13.30 -5.14 -0.98
N ASN A 25 14.43 -5.08 -0.27
CA ASN A 25 15.49 -4.10 -0.54
C ASN A 25 16.25 -4.39 -1.85
N ASP A 26 16.07 -5.57 -2.45
CA ASP A 26 16.77 -5.93 -3.68
C ASP A 26 16.07 -5.35 -4.91
N ASN A 27 16.65 -4.29 -5.46
CA ASN A 27 16.16 -3.60 -6.66
C ASN A 27 16.48 -4.34 -7.98
N ARG A 28 17.23 -5.45 -7.93
CA ARG A 28 17.66 -6.17 -9.13
C ARG A 28 16.45 -6.89 -9.76
N GLY A 29 16.12 -6.55 -11.00
CA GLY A 29 15.03 -7.20 -11.77
C GLY A 29 13.61 -6.70 -11.51
N LYS A 30 13.38 -5.78 -10.56
CA LYS A 30 12.02 -5.27 -10.24
C LYS A 30 11.30 -4.69 -11.45
N LEU A 31 12.00 -3.86 -12.22
CA LEU A 31 11.40 -3.18 -13.37
C LEU A 31 11.05 -4.16 -14.49
N GLU A 32 11.90 -5.17 -14.71
CA GLU A 32 11.66 -6.22 -15.71
C GLU A 32 10.42 -7.03 -15.36
N VAL A 33 10.30 -7.47 -14.10
CA VAL A 33 9.11 -8.23 -13.66
C VAL A 33 7.85 -7.36 -13.70
N LEU A 34 7.92 -6.08 -13.32
CA LEU A 34 6.78 -5.16 -13.44
C LEU A 34 6.38 -4.92 -14.90
N ASN A 35 7.34 -4.88 -15.81
CA ASN A 35 7.09 -4.75 -17.24
C ASN A 35 6.42 -6.01 -17.81
N LEU A 36 6.91 -7.20 -17.46
CA LEU A 36 6.30 -8.48 -17.83
C LEU A 36 4.87 -8.59 -17.28
N LEU A 37 4.68 -8.24 -16.00
CA LEU A 37 3.36 -8.21 -15.36
C LEU A 37 2.41 -7.24 -16.08
N GLY A 38 2.90 -6.07 -16.48
CA GLY A 38 2.11 -5.11 -17.26
C GLY A 38 1.67 -5.67 -18.62
N GLY A 39 2.57 -6.36 -19.34
CA GLY A 39 2.25 -7.03 -20.61
C GLY A 39 1.18 -8.10 -20.43
N PHE A 40 1.37 -8.98 -19.44
CA PHE A 40 0.40 -10.02 -19.11
C PHE A 40 -1.00 -9.49 -18.77
N LEU A 41 -1.08 -8.38 -18.03
CA LEU A 41 -2.35 -7.75 -17.69
C LEU A 41 -3.03 -7.12 -18.91
N ILE A 42 -2.25 -6.61 -19.87
CA ILE A 42 -2.78 -6.09 -21.14
C ILE A 42 -3.34 -7.25 -21.98
N GLU A 43 -2.60 -8.35 -22.10
CA GLU A 43 -3.05 -9.57 -22.79
C GLU A 43 -4.30 -10.20 -22.14
N SER A 44 -4.44 -10.03 -20.83
CA SER A 44 -5.62 -10.45 -20.06
C SER A 44 -6.81 -9.47 -20.18
N GLY A 45 -6.67 -8.37 -20.92
CA GLY A 45 -7.76 -7.43 -21.21
C GLY A 45 -7.99 -6.35 -20.14
N PHE A 46 -7.07 -6.13 -19.21
CA PHE A 46 -7.24 -5.12 -18.15
C PHE A 46 -6.96 -3.67 -18.59
N ARG A 47 -6.44 -3.47 -19.81
CA ARG A 47 -6.17 -2.13 -20.34
C ARG A 47 -7.49 -1.40 -20.64
N ARG A 48 -7.71 -0.25 -19.99
CA ARG A 48 -8.91 0.56 -20.22
C ARG A 48 -8.83 1.32 -21.53
N LYS A 49 -9.92 1.32 -22.30
CA LYS A 49 -10.07 2.18 -23.47
C LYS A 49 -10.18 3.66 -23.03
N ILE A 50 -9.53 4.55 -23.76
CA ILE A 50 -9.68 6.00 -23.56
C ILE A 50 -11.04 6.38 -24.14
N CYS A 51 -12.08 6.46 -23.30
CA CYS A 51 -13.32 7.12 -23.72
C CYS A 51 -13.07 8.62 -23.70
N LYS A 52 -12.84 9.21 -24.89
CA LYS A 52 -12.89 10.67 -25.06
C LYS A 52 -14.29 11.11 -24.65
N LYS A 53 -14.42 11.66 -23.44
CA LYS A 53 -15.65 12.33 -23.02
C LYS A 53 -15.72 13.57 -23.90
N ASN A 54 -16.61 13.57 -24.89
CA ASN A 54 -16.87 14.75 -25.70
C ASN A 54 -17.40 15.84 -24.77
N ASN A 55 -16.50 16.65 -24.22
CA ASN A 55 -16.87 17.93 -23.65
C ASN A 55 -17.49 18.73 -24.79
N LYS A 56 -18.73 19.18 -24.58
CA LYS A 56 -19.46 20.06 -25.49
C LYS A 56 -18.90 21.48 -25.50
N ASP A 57 -17.58 21.63 -25.55
CA ASP A 57 -16.94 22.92 -25.76
C ASP A 57 -15.85 22.73 -26.81
N GLY A 58 -16.16 23.19 -28.01
CA GLY A 58 -15.40 22.92 -29.22
C GLY A 58 -13.99 23.50 -29.17
N VAL A 59 -12.99 22.63 -29.13
CA VAL A 59 -11.73 22.84 -29.84
C VAL A 59 -11.30 21.47 -30.38
N LYS A 60 -11.45 21.28 -31.70
CA LYS A 60 -10.87 20.15 -32.41
C LYS A 60 -9.35 20.21 -32.23
N LYS A 61 -8.79 19.23 -31.53
CA LYS A 61 -7.38 18.87 -31.67
C LYS A 61 -7.33 17.43 -32.16
N ASP A 62 -6.98 17.31 -33.44
CA ASP A 62 -6.64 16.06 -34.10
C ASP A 62 -5.46 15.44 -33.38
N VAL A 63 -5.68 14.24 -32.82
CA VAL A 63 -4.59 13.36 -32.40
C VAL A 63 -4.94 11.98 -32.93
N LYS A 64 -4.04 11.53 -33.79
CA LYS A 64 -4.06 10.35 -34.65
C LYS A 64 -4.56 9.10 -33.92
N GLU A 65 -5.37 8.37 -34.65
CA GLU A 65 -5.79 7.01 -34.36
C GLU A 65 -4.56 6.11 -34.48
N ASP A 66 -4.13 5.52 -33.38
CA ASP A 66 -3.34 4.29 -33.43
C ASP A 66 -4.32 3.16 -33.76
N GLU A 67 -4.57 2.97 -35.06
CA GLU A 67 -5.07 1.73 -35.59
C GLU A 67 -3.97 0.67 -35.48
N ASP A 68 -4.18 -0.32 -34.62
CA ASP A 68 -3.73 -1.72 -34.73
C ASP A 68 -3.68 -2.35 -33.34
N MET A 69 -4.86 -2.76 -32.85
CA MET A 69 -4.95 -3.86 -31.89
C MET A 69 -6.32 -4.51 -32.07
N PRO A 70 -6.40 -5.82 -32.39
CA PRO A 70 -7.65 -6.47 -32.68
C PRO A 70 -8.60 -6.32 -31.49
N SER A 71 -9.77 -5.77 -31.81
CA SER A 71 -10.96 -5.61 -30.97
C SER A 71 -11.58 -6.97 -30.63
N SER A 72 -10.80 -7.89 -30.07
CA SER A 72 -11.36 -9.11 -29.52
C SER A 72 -11.95 -8.77 -28.14
N SER A 73 -13.26 -8.63 -28.10
CA SER A 73 -14.08 -8.70 -26.89
C SER A 73 -14.08 -10.11 -26.30
N VAL A 74 -12.92 -10.75 -26.21
CA VAL A 74 -12.75 -11.96 -25.43
C VAL A 74 -12.54 -11.47 -24.01
N GLN A 75 -13.63 -11.41 -23.24
CA GLN A 75 -13.52 -11.48 -21.79
C GLN A 75 -12.89 -12.84 -21.48
N LYS A 76 -11.57 -12.96 -21.66
CA LYS A 76 -10.81 -14.10 -21.15
C LYS A 76 -11.09 -14.17 -19.66
N ASP A 77 -11.25 -15.38 -19.14
CA ASP A 77 -11.61 -15.61 -17.74
C ASP A 77 -10.65 -14.87 -16.79
N THR A 78 -11.07 -13.68 -16.36
CA THR A 78 -10.37 -12.87 -15.34
C THR A 78 -10.59 -13.44 -13.94
N SER A 79 -11.07 -14.69 -13.84
CA SER A 79 -11.22 -15.43 -12.59
C SER A 79 -9.89 -15.47 -11.83
N ASN A 80 -8.79 -15.62 -12.56
CA ASN A 80 -7.45 -15.87 -12.01
C ASN A 80 -6.70 -14.62 -11.56
N ILE A 81 -7.16 -13.43 -11.96
CA ILE A 81 -6.44 -12.17 -11.70
C ILE A 81 -7.41 -11.19 -11.04
N LYS A 82 -6.98 -10.62 -9.92
CA LYS A 82 -7.79 -9.66 -9.14
C LYS A 82 -7.04 -8.33 -9.03
N LEU A 83 -7.61 -7.29 -9.63
CA LEU A 83 -7.07 -5.94 -9.55
C LEU A 83 -7.81 -5.10 -8.50
N GLY A 84 -7.02 -4.35 -7.74
CA GLY A 84 -7.50 -3.43 -6.72
C GLY A 84 -7.67 -4.08 -5.36
N PHE A 85 -7.34 -3.31 -4.32
CA PHE A 85 -7.30 -3.77 -2.94
C PHE A 85 -8.60 -4.46 -2.48
N ARG A 86 -9.77 -3.88 -2.77
CA ARG A 86 -11.06 -4.48 -2.39
C ARG A 86 -11.32 -5.82 -3.06
N SER A 87 -10.93 -5.98 -4.33
CA SER A 87 -11.12 -7.23 -5.09
C SER A 87 -10.21 -8.33 -4.54
N VAL A 88 -8.97 -7.98 -4.24
CA VAL A 88 -7.99 -8.86 -3.58
C VAL A 88 -8.51 -9.32 -2.21
N LEU A 89 -8.94 -8.39 -1.34
CA LEU A 89 -9.46 -8.73 -0.01
C LEU A 89 -10.68 -9.65 -0.06
N ARG A 90 -11.57 -9.46 -1.04
CA ARG A 90 -12.72 -10.36 -1.23
C ARG A 90 -12.28 -11.77 -1.61
N SER A 91 -11.24 -11.87 -2.43
CA SER A 91 -10.72 -13.13 -2.97
C SER A 91 -9.79 -13.86 -2.00
N ILE A 92 -9.27 -13.18 -0.98
CA ILE A 92 -8.57 -13.81 0.14
C ILE A 92 -9.48 -14.83 0.86
N LYS A 93 -10.77 -14.50 1.03
CA LYS A 93 -11.72 -15.40 1.71
C LYS A 93 -11.99 -16.69 0.94
N SER A 94 -11.92 -16.65 -0.39
CA SER A 94 -12.15 -17.83 -1.24
C SER A 94 -10.91 -18.71 -1.42
N SER A 95 -9.77 -18.35 -0.81
CA SER A 95 -8.49 -19.08 -0.89
C SER A 95 -7.97 -19.35 -2.32
N GLN A 96 -8.37 -18.52 -3.28
CA GLN A 96 -8.02 -18.68 -4.70
C GLN A 96 -6.70 -18.01 -5.10
N LEU A 97 -6.05 -17.28 -4.18
CA LEU A 97 -4.87 -16.47 -4.49
C LEU A 97 -3.60 -17.15 -3.97
N ALA A 98 -2.59 -17.26 -4.84
CA ALA A 98 -1.25 -17.71 -4.48
C ALA A 98 -0.37 -16.55 -4.02
N VAL A 99 -0.48 -15.42 -4.73
CA VAL A 99 0.39 -14.26 -4.58
C VAL A 99 -0.44 -12.98 -4.51
N ILE A 100 -0.04 -12.08 -3.64
CA ILE A 100 -0.61 -10.74 -3.54
C ILE A 100 0.51 -9.69 -3.59
N LEU A 101 0.41 -8.76 -4.52
CA LEU A 101 1.27 -7.58 -4.60
C LEU A 101 0.50 -6.35 -4.10
N PHE A 102 1.14 -5.57 -3.24
CA PHE A 102 0.66 -4.28 -2.79
C PHE A 102 1.59 -3.18 -3.26
N ASP A 103 0.99 -2.05 -3.65
CA ASP A 103 1.77 -0.83 -3.78
C ASP A 103 2.20 -0.35 -2.39
N GLU A 104 3.44 0.09 -2.27
CA GLU A 104 3.99 0.56 -1.00
C GLU A 104 3.13 1.68 -0.38
N SER A 105 2.55 2.57 -1.21
CA SER A 105 1.70 3.66 -0.72
C SER A 105 0.51 3.17 0.11
N LEU A 106 0.00 1.97 -0.17
CA LEU A 106 -1.17 1.39 0.50
C LEU A 106 -0.82 0.82 1.88
N ILE A 107 0.40 0.35 2.07
CA ILE A 107 0.86 -0.28 3.32
C ILE A 107 1.62 0.69 4.23
N LYS A 108 1.70 1.99 3.90
CA LYS A 108 2.28 3.03 4.78
C LYS A 108 1.52 3.21 6.11
N PRO A 109 0.17 3.17 6.15
CA PRO A 109 -0.55 3.32 7.41
C PRO A 109 -0.32 2.10 8.31
N SER A 110 0.28 2.32 9.48
CA SER A 110 0.70 1.26 10.43
C SER A 110 -0.39 0.22 10.74
N ALA A 111 -1.66 0.62 10.80
CA ALA A 111 -2.77 -0.31 11.01
C ALA A 111 -2.90 -1.34 9.88
N VAL A 112 -2.84 -0.88 8.62
CA VAL A 112 -2.93 -1.74 7.43
C VAL A 112 -1.71 -2.66 7.37
N THR A 113 -0.53 -2.09 7.60
CA THR A 113 0.74 -2.80 7.66
C THR A 113 0.70 -3.98 8.63
N ASN A 114 0.28 -3.73 9.87
CA ASN A 114 0.26 -4.75 10.92
C ASN A 114 -0.74 -5.86 10.60
N ILE A 115 -1.92 -5.51 10.09
CA ILE A 115 -2.94 -6.50 9.72
C ILE A 115 -2.44 -7.38 8.57
N MET A 116 -1.89 -6.78 7.52
CA MET A 116 -1.39 -7.55 6.36
C MET A 116 -0.21 -8.44 6.74
N ALA A 117 0.68 -7.96 7.61
CA ALA A 117 1.81 -8.76 8.05
C ALA A 117 1.39 -9.90 8.99
N LEU A 118 0.46 -9.68 9.91
CA LEU A 118 -0.14 -10.77 10.71
C LEU A 118 -0.83 -11.80 9.80
N PHE A 119 -1.51 -11.32 8.76
CA PHE A 119 -2.14 -12.19 7.77
C PHE A 119 -1.10 -13.00 6.96
N ALA A 120 0.01 -12.38 6.54
CA ALA A 120 1.11 -13.06 5.85
C ALA A 120 1.75 -14.16 6.72
N LEU A 121 1.72 -14.02 8.05
CA LEU A 121 2.20 -15.05 8.98
C LEU A 121 1.20 -16.19 9.18
N SER A 122 -0.09 -15.89 9.12
CA SER A 122 -1.16 -16.89 9.35
C SER A 122 -1.56 -17.64 8.09
N SER A 123 -1.26 -17.12 6.91
CA SER A 123 -1.74 -17.66 5.63
C SER A 123 -0.59 -18.17 4.76
N PRO A 124 -0.82 -19.17 3.90
CA PRO A 124 0.18 -19.64 2.95
C PRO A 124 0.38 -18.68 1.76
N ILE A 125 -0.38 -17.58 1.70
CA ILE A 125 -0.38 -16.65 0.56
C ILE A 125 0.86 -15.76 0.66
N LYS A 126 1.67 -15.75 -0.40
CA LYS A 126 2.86 -14.90 -0.44
C LYS A 126 2.45 -13.46 -0.76
N MET A 127 2.68 -12.57 0.19
CA MET A 127 2.41 -11.15 0.04
C MET A 127 3.69 -10.38 -0.27
N TYR A 128 3.62 -9.36 -1.09
CA TYR A 128 4.77 -8.55 -1.48
C TYR A 128 4.41 -7.07 -1.41
N ALA A 129 5.33 -6.25 -0.93
CA ALA A 129 5.23 -4.80 -1.05
C ALA A 129 6.18 -4.31 -2.12
N VAL A 130 5.64 -3.73 -3.17
CA VAL A 130 6.41 -3.27 -4.32
C VAL A 130 6.35 -1.75 -4.37
N PRO A 131 7.50 -1.05 -4.32
CA PRO A 131 7.56 0.39 -4.47
C PRO A 131 7.13 0.79 -5.89
N GLU A 132 6.30 1.82 -5.99
CA GLU A 132 5.89 2.46 -7.26
C GLU A 132 5.17 1.58 -8.29
N MET A 133 4.77 0.37 -7.90
CA MET A 133 3.98 -0.54 -8.72
C MET A 133 2.72 0.15 -9.25
N GLY A 134 2.03 0.89 -8.37
CA GLY A 134 0.74 1.50 -8.73
C GLY A 134 0.82 2.56 -9.80
N LYS A 135 1.95 3.29 -9.87
CA LYS A 135 2.21 4.30 -10.91
C LYS A 135 2.58 3.64 -12.23
N LEU A 136 3.52 2.67 -12.19
CA LEU A 136 4.03 2.00 -13.38
C LEU A 136 2.95 1.17 -14.09
N LEU A 137 2.20 0.36 -13.34
CA LEU A 137 1.09 -0.42 -13.90
C LEU A 137 -0.08 0.47 -14.28
N GLY A 138 -0.33 1.57 -13.54
CA GLY A 138 -1.36 2.55 -13.88
C GLY A 138 -1.17 3.13 -15.27
N LEU A 139 0.05 3.57 -15.59
CA LEU A 139 0.40 4.09 -16.92
C LEU A 139 0.17 3.04 -18.02
N ARG A 140 0.62 1.80 -17.81
CA ARG A 140 0.49 0.72 -18.80
C ARG A 140 -0.97 0.31 -19.07
N LEU A 141 -1.79 0.28 -18.02
CA LEU A 141 -3.19 -0.15 -18.11
C LEU A 141 -4.17 0.98 -18.39
N ASN A 142 -3.69 2.22 -18.52
CA ASN A 142 -4.52 3.42 -18.61
C ASN A 142 -5.50 3.53 -17.41
N MET A 143 -4.95 3.35 -16.21
CA MET A 143 -5.64 3.46 -14.94
C MET A 143 -4.95 4.51 -14.06
N PRO A 144 -5.67 5.27 -13.24
CA PRO A 144 -5.07 6.33 -12.43
C PRO A 144 -4.04 5.78 -11.42
N MET A 145 -4.32 4.61 -10.82
CA MET A 145 -3.40 3.90 -9.93
C MET A 145 -3.84 2.46 -9.76
N VAL A 146 -2.89 1.52 -9.71
CA VAL A 146 -3.14 0.12 -9.34
C VAL A 146 -2.69 -0.12 -7.90
N SER A 147 -3.64 -0.26 -6.98
CA SER A 147 -3.33 -0.31 -5.54
C SER A 147 -2.86 -1.69 -5.05
N ALA A 148 -3.43 -2.75 -5.59
CA ALA A 148 -3.08 -4.13 -5.26
C ALA A 148 -3.39 -5.05 -6.44
N LEU A 149 -2.70 -6.18 -6.50
CA LEU A 149 -2.87 -7.21 -7.51
C LEU A 149 -2.80 -8.58 -6.84
N GLY A 150 -3.78 -9.43 -7.13
CA GLY A 150 -3.82 -10.83 -6.69
C GLY A 150 -3.75 -11.76 -7.89
N LEU A 151 -2.91 -12.79 -7.79
CA LEU A 151 -2.75 -13.84 -8.79
C LEU A 151 -3.13 -15.20 -8.21
N SER A 152 -3.88 -15.96 -8.98
CA SER A 152 -4.16 -17.38 -8.72
C SER A 152 -2.93 -18.25 -8.99
N GLN A 153 -2.95 -19.49 -8.48
CA GLN A 153 -1.91 -20.50 -8.77
C GLN A 153 -1.83 -20.84 -10.26
N GLU A 154 -2.92 -20.68 -11.00
CA GLU A 154 -2.98 -20.92 -12.45
C GLU A 154 -2.05 -19.99 -13.26
N CYS A 155 -1.63 -18.85 -12.69
CA CYS A 155 -0.65 -17.94 -13.29
C CYS A 155 0.81 -18.32 -13.00
N GLY A 156 1.11 -19.62 -12.88
CA GLY A 156 2.36 -20.18 -12.35
C GLY A 156 3.65 -19.52 -12.87
N ALA A 157 3.79 -19.36 -14.19
CA ALA A 157 5.01 -18.80 -14.80
C ALA A 157 5.33 -17.35 -14.35
N ILE A 158 4.31 -16.54 -14.05
CA ILE A 158 4.50 -15.16 -13.58
C ILE A 158 4.70 -15.15 -12.07
N VAL A 159 3.99 -16.02 -11.36
CA VAL A 159 4.15 -16.22 -9.92
C VAL A 159 5.57 -16.64 -9.58
N GLU A 160 6.19 -17.52 -10.37
CA GLU A 160 7.59 -17.94 -10.20
C GLU A 160 8.57 -16.76 -10.35
N LYS A 161 8.45 -15.99 -11.43
CA LYS A 161 9.28 -14.79 -11.65
C LYS A 161 9.14 -13.75 -10.55
N ILE A 162 7.93 -13.60 -9.99
CA ILE A 162 7.69 -12.73 -8.83
C ILE A 162 8.38 -13.27 -7.59
N ASN A 163 8.29 -14.59 -7.35
CA ASN A 163 8.94 -15.22 -6.20
C ASN A 163 10.47 -15.11 -6.24
N GLU A 164 11.07 -15.11 -7.44
CA GLU A 164 12.51 -14.95 -7.64
C GLU A 164 12.96 -13.50 -7.45
N ALA A 165 12.19 -12.53 -7.96
CA ALA A 165 12.58 -11.13 -7.96
C ALA A 165 12.24 -10.38 -6.66
N PHE A 166 11.23 -10.85 -5.91
CA PHE A 166 10.77 -10.16 -4.70
C PHE A 166 10.88 -11.05 -3.48
N THR A 167 11.23 -10.43 -2.35
CA THR A 167 11.15 -11.06 -1.04
C THR A 167 9.74 -10.90 -0.48
N PRO A 168 9.08 -11.98 -0.03
CA PRO A 168 7.74 -11.86 0.54
C PRO A 168 7.78 -11.09 1.86
N ILE A 169 6.70 -10.36 2.14
CA ILE A 169 6.43 -9.74 3.43
C ILE A 169 6.40 -10.84 4.47
N GLY A 170 7.26 -10.70 5.47
CA GLY A 170 7.37 -11.67 6.53
C GLY A 170 8.28 -11.18 7.63
N LEU A 171 8.55 -12.06 8.59
CA LEU A 171 9.55 -11.78 9.60
C LEU A 171 10.92 -11.73 8.92
N SER A 172 11.64 -10.64 9.13
CA SER A 172 13.00 -10.44 8.67
C SER A 172 13.81 -11.74 8.83
N ALA A 173 14.33 -12.27 7.74
CA ALA A 173 15.17 -13.47 7.77
C ALA A 173 16.38 -13.31 8.71
N LYS A 174 16.79 -12.07 9.01
CA LYS A 174 17.83 -11.75 10.00
C LYS A 174 17.52 -12.22 11.43
N LYS A 175 16.27 -12.59 11.74
CA LYS A 175 15.87 -13.14 13.06
C LYS A 175 15.61 -14.65 13.10
N ARG A 176 15.70 -15.36 11.96
CA ARG A 176 15.47 -16.81 11.94
C ARG A 176 16.66 -17.63 12.43
N LEU A 177 17.87 -17.06 12.47
CA LEU A 177 19.11 -17.78 12.76
C LEU A 177 19.73 -17.45 14.13
N SER A 178 19.30 -16.38 14.80
CA SER A 178 19.81 -16.04 16.13
C SER A 178 18.65 -15.84 17.10
N GLU A 179 18.58 -16.76 18.05
CA GLU A 179 17.88 -16.67 19.33
C GLU A 179 16.36 -16.86 19.31
N SER A 180 15.93 -17.76 20.19
CA SER A 180 14.57 -18.10 20.63
C SER A 180 13.81 -16.92 21.26
N SER A 181 13.89 -15.74 20.67
CA SER A 181 13.11 -14.58 21.06
C SER A 181 11.77 -14.64 20.34
N SER A 182 10.70 -14.67 21.12
CA SER A 182 9.33 -14.67 20.62
C SER A 182 9.15 -13.59 19.55
N VAL A 183 8.53 -13.99 18.43
CA VAL A 183 8.09 -13.13 17.31
C VAL A 183 7.37 -11.86 17.80
N PHE A 184 6.75 -11.98 18.97
CA PHE A 184 6.06 -10.93 19.71
C PHE A 184 7.01 -10.41 20.79
N SER A 185 7.46 -9.16 20.70
CA SER A 185 8.01 -8.50 21.88
C SER A 185 6.88 -8.25 22.87
N PRO A 186 7.09 -8.47 24.19
CA PRO A 186 6.06 -8.25 25.17
C PRO A 186 5.52 -6.82 25.06
N PRO A 187 4.20 -6.63 25.13
CA PRO A 187 3.63 -5.32 25.02
C PRO A 187 4.14 -4.42 26.15
N THR A 188 4.52 -3.19 25.81
CA THR A 188 4.93 -2.20 26.80
C THR A 188 3.71 -1.41 27.28
N LEU A 189 3.51 -1.36 28.60
CA LEU A 189 2.53 -0.47 29.20
C LEU A 189 3.04 0.97 29.09
N VAL A 190 2.36 1.80 28.30
CA VAL A 190 2.70 3.21 28.16
C VAL A 190 1.75 4.02 29.03
N THR A 191 2.27 4.64 30.07
CA THR A 191 1.57 5.70 30.81
C THR A 191 1.82 7.03 30.08
N PRO A 192 0.79 7.72 29.57
CA PRO A 192 0.99 9.04 28.98
C PRO A 192 1.50 9.99 30.06
N VAL A 193 2.76 10.40 29.96
CA VAL A 193 3.28 11.50 30.78
C VAL A 193 2.63 12.75 30.22
N GLY A 194 1.58 13.23 30.89
CA GLY A 194 0.89 14.47 30.48
C GLY A 194 1.91 15.59 30.31
N LYS A 195 1.62 16.57 29.44
CA LYS A 195 2.44 17.79 29.32
C LYS A 195 2.41 18.52 30.67
N SER A 196 3.35 18.20 31.57
CA SER A 196 3.66 18.93 32.79
C SER A 196 4.49 20.20 32.49
N GLY A 197 4.57 20.61 31.22
CA GLY A 197 5.14 21.89 30.86
C GLY A 197 4.17 23.02 31.23
N LYS A 198 4.57 23.89 32.16
CA LYS A 198 3.93 25.19 32.40
C LYS A 198 3.62 25.84 31.04
N LYS A 199 2.34 26.10 30.75
CA LYS A 199 1.94 26.89 29.58
C LYS A 199 2.73 28.21 29.63
N ARG A 200 3.74 28.37 28.78
CA ARG A 200 4.42 29.66 28.58
C ARG A 200 3.34 30.64 28.12
N LYS A 201 2.97 31.59 28.98
CA LYS A 201 2.11 32.71 28.59
C LYS A 201 2.84 33.45 27.47
N LYS A 202 2.30 33.42 26.25
CA LYS A 202 2.72 34.33 25.17
C LYS A 202 2.48 35.76 25.70
N LYS A 203 3.56 36.49 25.97
CA LYS A 203 3.51 37.94 26.25
C LYS A 203 3.01 38.59 24.96
N LYS A 204 1.78 39.12 24.96
CA LYS A 204 1.33 40.03 23.90
C LYS A 204 2.20 41.28 24.03
N ILE A 205 3.13 41.47 23.11
CA ILE A 205 3.75 42.78 22.88
C ILE A 205 2.60 43.64 22.35
N ARG A 206 2.18 44.62 23.14
CA ARG A 206 1.35 45.72 22.65
C ARG A 206 2.32 46.69 22.01
N ASP A 207 2.08 47.01 20.75
CA ASP A 207 2.71 48.13 20.07
C ASP A 207 2.44 49.39 20.88
N SER A 208 3.45 49.88 21.59
CA SER A 208 3.51 51.27 22.03
C SER A 208 4.27 52.01 20.96
N GLY A 209 3.54 52.71 20.09
CA GLY A 209 4.11 53.71 19.21
C GLY A 209 4.90 54.72 20.03
N LEU A 210 6.09 55.04 19.54
CA LEU A 210 6.78 56.28 19.83
C LEU A 210 6.98 56.97 18.48
N LEU A 211 6.10 57.93 18.23
CA LEU A 211 6.34 59.08 17.38
C LEU A 211 7.47 59.92 17.98
N LEU A 212 8.18 60.63 17.08
CA LEU A 212 9.17 61.70 17.31
C LEU A 212 10.54 61.16 17.77
N SER A 213 11.62 61.38 17.03
CA SER A 213 12.06 62.61 16.35
C SER A 213 12.80 62.35 15.04
#